data_AF-A0A2G1Z2J9-F1
#
_entry.id   AF-A0A2G1Z2J9-F1
#
_cell.length_a   1.000
_cell.length_b   1.000
_cell.length_c   1.000
_cell.angle_alpha   90.00
_cell.angle_beta   90.00
_cell.angle_gamma   90.00
#
_symmetry.space_group_name_H-M   'P 1'
#
loop_
_entity.id
_entity.type
_entity.pdbx_description
1 polymer ?
#
loop_
_entity_poly.entity_id
_entity_poly.type
_entity_poly.pdbx_seq_one_letter_code
_entity_poly.pdbx_strand_id
1 'polypeptide(L)' 'PLRSHGGLSEQVVPFIMNRPVADMPEAPELRNFDAYYYICKAAAL' A
#
# COMPACT_ATOMS: atom_id res chain seq x y z
N PRO A 1 -16.07 -8.81 22.74
CA PRO A 1 -15.63 -7.39 22.66
C PRO A 1 -15.92 -6.80 21.27
N LEU A 2 -16.56 -5.62 21.22
CA LEU A 2 -16.71 -4.86 19.97
C LEU A 2 -15.35 -4.34 19.54
N ARG A 3 -14.98 -4.60 18.29
CA ARG A 3 -13.78 -4.07 17.62
C ARG A 3 -14.25 -3.18 16.48
N SER A 4 -13.60 -2.04 16.31
CA SER A 4 -13.91 -1.05 15.28
C SER A 4 -12.62 -0.44 14.73
N HIS A 5 -12.75 0.49 13.80
CA HIS A 5 -11.66 1.20 13.15
C HIS A 5 -12.12 2.61 12.74
N GLY A 6 -11.18 3.48 12.37
CA GLY A 6 -11.45 4.78 11.75
C GLY A 6 -10.51 5.90 12.21
N GLY A 7 -9.64 5.64 13.18
CA GLY A 7 -8.62 6.57 13.65
C GLY A 7 -7.25 6.35 12.98
N LEU A 8 -6.29 7.19 13.36
CA LEU A 8 -4.91 7.11 12.86
C LEU A 8 -4.20 5.81 13.29
N SER A 9 -4.61 5.21 14.41
CA SER A 9 -4.10 3.91 14.87
C SER A 9 -4.41 2.75 13.92
N GLU A 10 -5.38 2.90 13.02
CA GLU A 10 -5.74 1.90 12.01
C GLU A 10 -5.31 2.29 10.58
N GLN A 11 -4.55 3.37 10.41
CA GLN A 11 -4.16 3.88 9.09
C GLN A 11 -3.09 3.01 8.40
N VAL A 12 -2.26 2.31 9.17
CA VAL A 12 -1.18 1.46 8.65
C VAL A 12 -1.76 0.13 8.18
N VAL A 13 -1.65 -0.14 6.87
CA VAL A 13 -2.14 -1.35 6.22
C VAL A 13 -1.01 -2.00 5.40
N PRO A 14 -1.03 -3.32 5.19
CA PRO A 14 -0.04 -3.97 4.34
C PRO A 14 -0.18 -3.57 2.88
N PHE A 15 0.95 -3.38 2.20
CA PHE A 15 1.05 -3.21 0.75
C PHE A 15 2.00 -4.27 0.22
N ILE A 16 1.48 -5.26 -0.52
CA ILE A 16 2.24 -6.47 -0.92
C ILE A 16 2.20 -6.62 -2.44
N MET A 17 3.37 -6.79 -3.05
CA MET A 17 3.53 -7.03 -4.49
C MET A 17 4.14 -8.41 -4.72
N ASN A 18 3.65 -9.15 -5.71
CA ASN A 18 4.21 -10.44 -6.13
C ASN A 18 5.34 -10.31 -7.16
N ARG A 19 5.82 -9.09 -7.40
CA ARG A 19 6.93 -8.76 -8.29
C ARG A 19 7.79 -7.68 -7.64
N PRO A 20 9.11 -7.68 -7.89
CA PRO A 20 9.95 -6.56 -7.47
C PRO A 20 9.54 -5.28 -8.22
N VAL A 21 9.40 -4.18 -7.50
CA VAL A 21 9.08 -2.87 -8.07
C VAL A 21 10.13 -1.87 -7.61
N ALA A 22 10.90 -1.34 -8.58
CA ALA A 22 11.91 -0.34 -8.28
C ALA A 22 11.28 0.95 -7.75
N ASP A 23 11.96 1.55 -6.77
CA ASP A 23 11.63 2.86 -6.20
C ASP A 23 10.23 2.94 -5.56
N MET A 24 9.70 1.83 -5.04
CA MET A 24 8.49 1.86 -4.21
C MET A 24 8.86 2.40 -2.82
N PRO A 25 8.27 3.52 -2.36
CA PRO A 25 8.52 4.07 -1.04
C PRO A 25 7.83 3.23 0.03
N GLU A 26 8.15 3.50 1.29
CA GLU A 26 7.45 2.95 2.45
C GLU A 26 6.40 3.95 2.97
N ALA A 27 5.61 3.55 3.97
CA ALA A 27 4.80 4.51 4.72
C ALA A 27 5.72 5.51 5.46
N PRO A 28 5.35 6.80 5.59
CA PRO A 28 4.03 7.37 5.31
C PRO A 28 3.80 7.85 3.86
N GLU A 29 4.82 7.88 3.01
CA GLU A 29 4.70 8.32 1.62
C GLU A 29 3.84 7.36 0.80
N LEU A 30 4.00 6.05 0.99
CA LEU A 30 3.20 5.01 0.33
C LEU A 30 1.76 4.99 0.87
N ARG A 31 0.78 5.09 -0.03
CA ARG A 31 -0.65 5.08 0.31
C ARG A 31 -1.33 3.83 -0.26
N ASN A 32 -2.34 3.32 0.44
CA ASN A 32 -3.10 2.15 -0.02
C ASN A 32 -3.75 2.36 -1.41
N PHE A 33 -4.13 3.59 -1.74
CA PHE A 33 -4.69 3.93 -3.04
C PHE A 33 -3.67 4.02 -4.18
N ASP A 34 -2.36 3.95 -3.88
CA ASP A 34 -1.30 3.86 -4.90
C ASP A 34 -1.23 2.45 -5.53
N ALA A 35 -2.05 1.49 -5.08
CA ALA A 35 -2.09 0.12 -5.57
C ALA A 35 -2.14 0.05 -7.11
N TYR A 36 -3.02 0.83 -7.74
CA TYR A 36 -3.14 0.83 -9.20
C TYR A 36 -1.91 1.40 -9.91
N TYR A 37 -1.29 2.44 -9.33
CA TYR A 37 -0.07 3.01 -9.89
C TYR A 37 1.04 1.95 -9.96
N TYR A 38 1.31 1.27 -8.84
CA TYR A 38 2.37 0.26 -8.79
C TYR A 38 2.04 -1.04 -9.52
N ILE A 39 0.78 -1.48 -9.55
CA ILE A 39 0.37 -2.65 -10.36
C ILE A 39 0.59 -2.36 -11.85
N CYS A 40 0.18 -1.20 -12.35
CA CYS A 40 0.41 -0.82 -13.75
C CYS A 40 1.90 -0.66 -14.06
N LYS A 41 2.67 -0.01 -13.19
CA LYS A 41 4.14 0.12 -13.33
C LYS A 41 4.81 -1.26 -13.43
N ALA A 42 4.42 -2.21 -12.59
CA ALA A 42 4.98 -3.57 -12.57
C ALA A 42 4.49 -4.49 -13.71
N ALA A 43 3.36 -4.16 -14.34
CA ALA A 43 2.80 -4.91 -15.48
C ALA A 43 3.31 -4.43 -16.83
N ALA A 44 3.85 -3.21 -16.91
CA ALA A 44 4.40 -2.60 -18.12
C ALA A 44 5.88 -2.94 -18.37
N LEU A 45 6.52 -3.63 -17.43
CA LEU A 45 7.87 -4.18 -17.52
C LEU A 45 7.82 -5.67 -17.91
#